data_AF-A0A6M4IVC2-F1
#
_entry.id   AF-A0A6M4IVC2-F1
#
_cell.length_a   1.000
_cell.length_b   1.000
_cell.length_c   1.000
_cell.angle_alpha   90.00
_cell.angle_beta   90.00
_cell.angle_gamma   90.00
#
_symmetry.space_group_name_H-M   'P 1'
#
loop_
_entity.id
_entity.type
_entity.pdbx_description
1 polymer ?
#
loop_
_entity_poly.entity_id
_entity_poly.type
_entity_poly.pdbx_seq_one_letter_code
_entity_poly.pdbx_strand_id
1 'polypeptide(L)'
;MAPPAGTPMVMPGAEPPPGTPMVMPGASPPPGTPLVLPGASPPPGTPLVVPGAEPPPSAMPEVKAAAVVQKAAERKATAPADKESVAAEPAHDHGDDQITAFFVGTKNRFEALMLQREMNTDLVEPLTAVIPGVALGELWQNIGSAEVGLRVIAIFAVAIGLTGMLVALYSSLEARRREMAILRAVGAGPRMIISLLVLESGLLAFLGCIIGVAAVYIGLFVAQGPIEQRFGLHLALHPLRSTEWTYLAVVMGAGLVIGFVPAWKAYRTSLVDGLSPRA
;
A
#
# COMPACT_ATOMS: atom_id res chain seq x y z
N MET A 1 -62.56 3.47 -25.61
CA MET A 1 -62.64 2.37 -24.64
C MET A 1 -63.08 3.00 -23.33
N ALA A 2 -64.26 2.64 -22.80
CA ALA A 2 -64.74 3.21 -21.54
C ALA A 2 -63.82 2.76 -20.38
N PRO A 3 -63.44 3.66 -19.45
CA PRO A 3 -62.55 3.27 -18.35
C PRO A 3 -63.25 2.28 -17.40
N PRO A 4 -62.48 1.38 -16.74
CA PRO A 4 -63.03 0.47 -15.73
C PRO A 4 -63.67 1.26 -14.58
N ALA A 5 -64.77 0.75 -14.03
CA ALA A 5 -65.50 1.41 -12.95
C ALA A 5 -64.63 1.52 -11.69
N GLY A 6 -64.45 2.74 -11.15
CA GLY A 6 -63.68 3.00 -9.92
C GLY A 6 -62.35 3.72 -10.11
N THR A 7 -61.95 4.07 -11.34
CA THR A 7 -60.71 4.82 -11.59
C THR A 7 -60.88 6.31 -11.23
N PRO A 8 -60.07 6.87 -10.30
CA PRO A 8 -60.13 8.29 -9.98
C PRO A 8 -59.66 9.13 -11.18
N MET A 9 -60.44 10.15 -11.56
CA MET A 9 -60.07 11.11 -12.60
C MET A 9 -59.41 12.34 -11.98
N VAL A 10 -58.24 12.74 -12.49
CA VAL A 10 -57.56 13.97 -12.07
C VAL A 10 -58.11 15.12 -12.90
N MET A 11 -58.84 16.02 -12.23
CA MET A 11 -59.40 17.22 -12.85
C MET A 11 -58.33 18.31 -13.01
N PRO A 12 -58.46 19.22 -14.00
CA PRO A 12 -57.55 20.35 -14.15
C PRO A 12 -57.50 21.18 -12.86
N GLY A 13 -56.32 21.29 -12.23
CA GLY A 13 -56.11 22.06 -11.00
C GLY A 13 -56.16 21.27 -9.68
N ALA A 14 -56.33 19.94 -9.70
CA ALA A 14 -56.22 19.10 -8.51
C ALA A 14 -54.79 18.56 -8.34
N GLU A 15 -54.17 18.75 -7.17
CA GLU A 15 -52.88 18.17 -6.83
C GLU A 15 -53.05 16.77 -6.20
N PRO A 16 -52.57 15.69 -6.85
CA PRO A 16 -52.52 14.37 -6.24
C PRO A 16 -51.33 14.26 -5.26
N PRO A 17 -51.38 13.32 -4.29
CA PRO A 17 -50.28 13.10 -3.36
C PRO A 17 -48.97 12.71 -4.07
N PRO A 18 -47.80 13.15 -3.55
CA PRO A 18 -46.50 12.94 -4.19
C PRO A 18 -46.18 11.44 -4.32
N GLY A 19 -45.64 11.03 -5.47
CA GLY A 19 -45.29 9.64 -5.77
C GLY A 19 -46.39 8.82 -6.48
N THR A 20 -47.55 9.41 -6.78
CA THR A 20 -48.64 8.71 -7.48
C THR A 20 -48.37 8.67 -9.00
N PRO A 21 -48.25 7.48 -9.64
CA PRO A 21 -48.07 7.40 -11.09
C PRO A 21 -49.34 7.84 -11.83
N MET A 22 -49.15 8.60 -12.91
CA MET A 22 -50.24 9.20 -13.67
C MET A 22 -50.30 8.63 -15.10
N VAL A 23 -51.51 8.25 -15.55
CA VAL A 23 -51.72 7.56 -16.84
C VAL A 23 -52.35 8.50 -17.87
N MET A 24 -51.78 8.54 -19.08
CA MET A 24 -52.31 9.31 -20.20
C MET A 24 -53.54 8.65 -20.85
N PRO A 25 -54.47 9.42 -21.43
CA PRO A 25 -55.62 8.88 -22.13
C PRO A 25 -55.20 7.93 -23.26
N GLY A 26 -55.65 6.67 -23.20
CA GLY A 26 -55.36 5.65 -24.22
C GLY A 26 -54.33 4.59 -23.83
N ALA A 27 -53.70 4.68 -22.66
CA ALA A 27 -52.91 3.58 -22.09
C ALA A 27 -53.79 2.64 -21.25
N SER A 28 -53.48 1.32 -21.22
CA SER A 28 -54.15 0.34 -20.35
C SER A 28 -53.62 0.47 -18.91
N PRO A 29 -54.42 0.94 -17.93
CA PRO A 29 -53.91 1.18 -16.58
C PRO A 29 -54.01 -0.09 -15.70
N PRO A 30 -53.10 -0.24 -14.71
CA PRO A 30 -53.34 -1.11 -13.56
C PRO A 30 -54.57 -0.65 -12.76
N PRO A 31 -55.23 -1.54 -11.97
CA PRO A 31 -56.37 -1.15 -11.15
C PRO A 31 -56.00 -0.05 -10.13
N GLY A 32 -56.78 1.04 -10.07
CA GLY A 32 -56.62 2.12 -9.08
C GLY A 32 -55.71 3.29 -9.48
N THR A 33 -55.11 3.30 -10.66
CA THR A 33 -54.22 4.38 -11.12
C THR A 33 -55.00 5.58 -11.68
N PRO A 34 -54.76 6.83 -11.24
CA PRO A 34 -55.51 7.98 -11.73
C PRO A 34 -55.26 8.32 -13.21
N LEU A 35 -56.33 8.67 -13.94
CA LEU A 35 -56.27 9.11 -15.34
C LEU A 35 -56.11 10.63 -15.43
N VAL A 36 -55.17 11.10 -16.26
CA VAL A 36 -54.89 12.53 -16.48
C VAL A 36 -55.65 13.05 -17.70
N LEU A 37 -56.38 14.17 -17.53
CA LEU A 37 -57.04 14.87 -18.62
C LEU A 37 -56.08 15.81 -19.38
N PRO A 38 -56.30 16.05 -20.69
CA PRO A 38 -55.49 17.00 -21.45
C PRO A 38 -55.53 18.40 -20.83
N GLY A 39 -54.37 18.93 -20.43
CA GLY A 39 -54.23 20.29 -19.86
C GLY A 39 -53.80 20.37 -18.40
N ALA A 40 -53.61 19.25 -17.69
CA ALA A 40 -53.03 19.25 -16.36
C ALA A 40 -51.48 19.23 -16.42
N SER A 41 -50.82 20.09 -15.63
CA SER A 41 -49.35 20.11 -15.52
C SER A 41 -48.91 19.19 -14.38
N PRO A 42 -48.09 18.14 -14.62
CA PRO A 42 -47.60 17.28 -13.55
C PRO A 42 -46.45 17.96 -12.76
N PRO A 43 -46.34 17.71 -11.44
CA PRO A 43 -45.22 18.22 -10.64
C PRO A 43 -43.88 17.55 -11.04
N PRO A 44 -42.73 18.23 -10.81
CA PRO A 44 -41.41 17.71 -11.18
C PRO A 44 -41.10 16.37 -10.50
N GLY A 45 -40.63 15.38 -11.26
CA GLY A 45 -40.27 14.05 -10.74
C GLY A 45 -41.40 13.01 -10.72
N THR A 46 -42.58 13.32 -11.24
CA THR A 46 -43.70 12.37 -11.30
C THR A 46 -43.55 11.40 -12.48
N PRO A 47 -43.57 10.06 -12.26
CA PRO A 47 -43.52 9.08 -13.34
C PRO A 47 -44.75 9.17 -14.25
N LEU A 48 -44.54 9.41 -15.55
CA LEU A 48 -45.59 9.45 -16.56
C LEU A 48 -45.64 8.11 -17.32
N VAL A 49 -46.80 7.45 -17.33
CA VAL A 49 -47.01 6.24 -18.13
C VAL A 49 -47.56 6.64 -19.50
N VAL A 50 -46.71 6.50 -20.52
CA VAL A 50 -47.04 6.83 -21.92
C VAL A 50 -47.65 5.62 -22.66
N PRO A 51 -48.55 5.84 -23.64
CA PRO A 51 -49.12 4.76 -24.45
C PRO A 51 -48.01 3.98 -25.17
N GLY A 52 -47.92 2.67 -24.92
CA GLY A 52 -46.91 1.79 -25.51
C GLY A 52 -45.73 1.42 -24.60
N ALA A 53 -45.69 1.90 -23.35
CA ALA A 53 -44.74 1.39 -22.36
C ALA A 53 -45.17 -0.02 -21.90
N GLU A 54 -44.33 -1.04 -22.15
CA GLU A 54 -44.50 -2.35 -21.52
C GLU A 54 -44.31 -2.22 -20.00
N PRO A 55 -45.18 -2.86 -19.18
CA PRO A 55 -44.99 -2.86 -17.74
C PRO A 55 -43.65 -3.55 -17.41
N PRO A 56 -42.81 -2.96 -16.54
CA PRO A 56 -41.65 -3.67 -16.05
C PRO A 56 -42.11 -4.98 -15.40
N PRO A 57 -41.38 -6.10 -15.60
CA PRO A 57 -41.80 -7.39 -15.08
C PRO A 57 -41.97 -7.30 -13.55
N SER A 58 -43.23 -7.38 -13.13
CA SER A 58 -43.66 -7.47 -11.74
C SER A 58 -43.21 -8.82 -11.16
N ALA A 59 -41.91 -8.97 -10.87
CA ALA A 59 -41.34 -9.96 -9.97
C ALA A 59 -39.82 -9.82 -9.97
N MET A 60 -39.28 -8.93 -9.13
CA MET A 60 -37.99 -9.27 -8.52
C MET A 60 -38.26 -10.48 -7.59
N PRO A 61 -37.54 -11.61 -7.73
CA PRO A 61 -37.52 -12.60 -6.66
C PRO A 61 -36.85 -11.95 -5.45
N GLU A 62 -37.54 -11.90 -4.31
CA GLU A 62 -36.96 -11.56 -3.00
C GLU A 62 -35.61 -12.27 -2.84
N VAL A 63 -34.52 -11.50 -2.84
CA VAL A 63 -33.19 -12.01 -2.52
C VAL A 63 -33.21 -12.36 -1.04
N LYS A 64 -33.31 -13.65 -0.73
CA LYS A 64 -33.24 -14.21 0.63
C LYS A 64 -31.86 -13.92 1.25
N ALA A 65 -31.72 -12.75 1.87
CA ALA A 65 -30.53 -12.33 2.60
C ALA A 65 -30.34 -13.05 3.96
N ALA A 66 -31.36 -13.74 4.49
CA ALA A 66 -31.32 -14.26 5.87
C ALA A 66 -30.88 -15.74 6.04
N ALA A 67 -30.68 -16.52 4.97
CA ALA A 67 -30.58 -17.99 5.11
C ALA A 67 -29.17 -18.61 4.96
N VAL A 68 -28.15 -17.83 4.56
CA VAL A 68 -26.80 -18.38 4.29
C VAL A 68 -25.90 -18.36 5.54
N VAL A 69 -26.19 -17.53 6.54
CA VAL A 69 -25.38 -17.42 7.78
C VAL A 69 -25.59 -18.62 8.72
N GLN A 70 -26.79 -19.21 8.79
CA GLN A 70 -27.03 -20.35 9.70
C GLN A 70 -26.54 -21.71 9.17
N LYS A 71 -26.55 -21.94 7.84
CA LYS A 71 -26.25 -23.28 7.30
C LYS A 71 -24.76 -23.62 7.24
N ALA A 72 -23.88 -22.61 7.34
CA ALA A 72 -22.44 -22.83 7.49
C ALA A 72 -22.03 -23.13 8.95
N ALA A 73 -22.84 -22.68 9.94
CA ALA A 73 -22.55 -22.87 11.36
C ALA A 73 -22.76 -24.34 11.82
N GLU A 74 -23.75 -25.04 11.26
CA GLU A 74 -24.05 -26.43 11.66
C GLU A 74 -23.06 -27.47 11.11
N ARG A 75 -22.30 -27.17 10.05
CA ARG A 75 -21.38 -28.13 9.42
C ARG A 75 -19.98 -28.22 10.04
N LYS A 76 -19.67 -27.44 11.08
CA LYS A 76 -18.34 -27.44 11.71
C LYS A 76 -18.33 -27.93 13.16
N ALA A 77 -19.30 -28.76 13.54
CA ALA A 77 -19.31 -29.48 14.81
C ALA A 77 -18.72 -30.91 14.65
N THR A 78 -17.45 -31.03 14.28
CA THR A 78 -16.68 -32.27 14.53
C THR A 78 -15.17 -31.99 14.64
N ALA A 79 -14.74 -31.74 15.89
CA ALA A 79 -13.40 -31.96 16.48
C ALA A 79 -12.18 -31.12 15.98
N PRO A 80 -11.09 -31.03 16.76
CA PRO A 80 -10.96 -30.13 17.91
C PRO A 80 -9.71 -29.22 17.80
N ALA A 81 -9.82 -27.95 18.20
CA ALA A 81 -8.65 -27.10 18.42
C ALA A 81 -9.02 -25.94 19.36
N ASP A 82 -8.38 -25.95 20.53
CA ASP A 82 -7.76 -24.86 21.26
C ASP A 82 -8.54 -23.55 21.40
N LYS A 83 -8.91 -23.31 22.67
CA LYS A 83 -9.68 -22.17 23.15
C LYS A 83 -8.82 -20.90 23.13
N GLU A 84 -9.13 -20.00 22.20
CA GLU A 84 -8.93 -18.57 22.45
C GLU A 84 -10.25 -17.86 22.15
N SER A 85 -11.02 -17.66 23.22
CA SER A 85 -12.29 -16.94 23.22
C SER A 85 -12.01 -15.45 23.03
N VAL A 86 -12.23 -14.95 21.82
CA VAL A 86 -12.47 -13.52 21.61
C VAL A 86 -13.80 -13.21 22.28
N ALA A 87 -13.73 -12.46 23.39
CA ALA A 87 -14.87 -12.05 24.17
C ALA A 87 -15.86 -11.26 23.29
N ALA A 88 -17.13 -11.63 23.38
CA ALA A 88 -18.22 -10.89 22.78
C ALA A 88 -18.32 -9.50 23.42
N GLU A 89 -18.16 -8.45 22.62
CA GLU A 89 -18.47 -7.09 23.04
C GLU A 89 -19.98 -6.94 23.30
N PRO A 90 -20.38 -6.09 24.28
CA PRO A 90 -21.78 -5.94 24.65
C PRO A 90 -22.59 -5.31 23.51
N ALA A 91 -23.80 -5.85 23.32
CA ALA A 91 -24.75 -5.41 22.31
C ALA A 91 -25.07 -3.93 22.44
N HIS A 92 -24.67 -3.15 21.42
CA HIS A 92 -25.15 -1.80 21.22
C HIS A 92 -26.54 -1.85 20.58
N ASP A 93 -27.47 -1.08 21.15
CA ASP A 93 -28.83 -0.88 20.66
C ASP A 93 -28.78 -0.19 19.28
N HIS A 94 -29.02 -0.95 18.21
CA HIS A 94 -29.05 -0.45 16.84
C HIS A 94 -30.49 -0.05 16.50
N GLY A 95 -30.81 1.24 16.67
CA GLY A 95 -31.95 1.84 15.99
C GLY A 95 -31.74 1.75 14.48
N ASP A 96 -32.60 0.98 13.81
CA ASP A 96 -32.59 0.62 12.39
C ASP A 96 -31.27 -0.01 11.89
N ASP A 97 -31.35 -1.28 11.47
CA ASP A 97 -30.23 -2.17 11.13
C ASP A 97 -29.44 -1.70 9.88
N GLN A 98 -28.62 -0.65 10.02
CA GLN A 98 -27.84 -0.05 8.93
C GLN A 98 -26.58 -0.87 8.62
N ILE A 99 -26.59 -1.55 7.47
CA ILE A 99 -25.43 -2.29 6.95
C ILE A 99 -24.40 -1.29 6.40
N THR A 100 -23.28 -1.10 7.11
CA THR A 100 -22.23 -0.14 6.71
C THR A 100 -21.34 -0.66 5.57
N ALA A 101 -21.18 -1.98 5.45
CA ALA A 101 -20.43 -2.62 4.38
C ALA A 101 -20.83 -4.08 4.21
N PHE A 102 -20.77 -4.57 2.97
CA PHE A 102 -20.97 -5.99 2.66
C PHE A 102 -20.04 -6.42 1.53
N PHE A 103 -19.67 -7.70 1.52
CA PHE A 103 -18.77 -8.26 0.52
C PHE A 103 -19.57 -8.99 -0.55
N VAL A 104 -19.35 -8.65 -1.82
CA VAL A 104 -19.98 -9.30 -2.97
C VAL A 104 -18.92 -10.00 -3.81
N GLY A 105 -19.05 -11.31 -3.95
CA GLY A 105 -18.22 -12.10 -4.86
C GLY A 105 -18.90 -12.26 -6.22
N THR A 106 -18.25 -11.83 -7.30
CA THR A 106 -18.68 -12.13 -8.68
C THR A 106 -17.98 -13.39 -9.20
N LYS A 107 -18.58 -14.06 -10.18
CA LYS A 107 -17.97 -15.26 -10.80
C LYS A 107 -16.84 -14.87 -11.76
N ASN A 108 -16.96 -13.68 -12.37
CA ASN A 108 -16.01 -13.15 -13.34
C ASN A 108 -15.41 -11.81 -12.89
N ARG A 109 -14.11 -11.62 -13.14
CA ARG A 109 -13.40 -10.36 -12.83
C ARG A 109 -13.98 -9.15 -13.56
N PHE A 110 -14.50 -9.36 -14.78
CA PHE A 110 -15.13 -8.31 -15.58
C PHE A 110 -16.46 -7.84 -14.99
N GLU A 111 -17.26 -8.76 -14.43
CA GLU A 111 -18.49 -8.43 -13.72
C GLU A 111 -18.21 -7.58 -12.47
N ALA A 112 -17.11 -7.82 -11.76
CA ALA A 112 -16.73 -7.00 -10.61
C ALA A 112 -16.44 -5.55 -11.01
N LEU A 113 -15.73 -5.34 -12.14
CA LEU A 113 -15.41 -4.01 -12.65
C LEU A 113 -16.66 -3.27 -13.16
N MET A 114 -17.57 -3.98 -13.82
CA MET A 114 -18.84 -3.39 -14.29
C MET A 114 -19.76 -3.04 -13.12
N LEU A 115 -19.91 -3.94 -12.16
CA LEU A 115 -20.70 -3.71 -10.94
C LEU A 115 -20.12 -2.54 -10.14
N GLN A 116 -18.78 -2.45 -10.02
CA GLN A 116 -18.13 -1.32 -9.37
C GLN A 116 -18.48 0.01 -10.06
N ARG A 117 -18.42 0.03 -11.39
CA ARG A 117 -18.74 1.25 -12.17
C ARG A 117 -20.21 1.61 -12.03
N GLU A 118 -21.12 0.64 -12.16
CA GLU A 118 -22.57 0.82 -12.06
C GLU A 118 -22.95 1.36 -10.68
N MET A 119 -22.47 0.73 -9.61
CA MET A 119 -22.71 1.21 -8.24
C MET A 119 -22.11 2.59 -7.94
N ASN A 120 -20.95 2.93 -8.53
CA ASN A 120 -20.34 4.26 -8.34
C ASN A 120 -20.97 5.34 -9.23
N THR A 121 -21.78 4.98 -10.23
CA THR A 121 -22.37 5.92 -11.21
C THR A 121 -23.88 6.10 -11.01
N ASP A 122 -24.59 5.06 -10.56
CA ASP A 122 -26.04 5.12 -10.35
C ASP A 122 -26.40 5.69 -8.97
N LEU A 123 -27.22 6.75 -8.99
CA LEU A 123 -27.36 7.76 -7.93
C LEU A 123 -28.51 7.51 -6.94
N VAL A 124 -29.12 6.32 -6.93
CA VAL A 124 -30.33 6.10 -6.09
C VAL A 124 -29.97 5.99 -4.61
N GLU A 125 -28.77 5.50 -4.28
CA GLU A 125 -28.21 5.47 -2.92
C GLU A 125 -26.70 5.80 -2.95
N PRO A 126 -26.16 6.56 -1.98
CA PRO A 126 -24.75 6.94 -1.93
C PRO A 126 -23.86 5.76 -1.50
N LEU A 127 -23.76 4.76 -2.37
CA LEU A 127 -22.92 3.58 -2.18
C LEU A 127 -21.60 3.78 -2.92
N THR A 128 -20.52 3.23 -2.37
CA THR A 128 -19.22 3.22 -3.03
C THR A 128 -18.71 1.79 -3.09
N ALA A 129 -18.47 1.32 -4.30
CA ALA A 129 -17.88 0.02 -4.56
C ALA A 129 -16.36 0.16 -4.75
N VAL A 130 -15.62 -0.66 -4.01
CA VAL A 130 -14.16 -0.79 -4.12
C VAL A 130 -13.83 -2.27 -4.31
N ILE A 131 -12.93 -2.56 -5.25
CA ILE A 131 -12.37 -3.91 -5.42
C ILE A 131 -11.16 -4.04 -4.49
N PRO A 132 -11.25 -4.81 -3.38
CA PRO A 132 -10.19 -4.80 -2.38
C PRO A 132 -8.84 -5.28 -2.91
N GLY A 133 -8.84 -6.24 -3.85
CA GLY A 133 -7.61 -6.74 -4.46
C GLY A 133 -6.85 -5.68 -5.27
N VAL A 134 -7.57 -4.80 -5.97
CA VAL A 134 -6.96 -3.70 -6.74
C VAL A 134 -6.47 -2.62 -5.78
N ALA A 135 -7.28 -2.25 -4.79
CA ALA A 135 -6.90 -1.25 -3.79
C ALA A 135 -5.66 -1.67 -2.97
N LEU A 136 -5.56 -2.94 -2.57
CA LEU A 136 -4.35 -3.47 -1.93
C LEU A 136 -3.17 -3.48 -2.90
N GLY A 137 -3.39 -3.86 -4.17
CA GLY A 137 -2.35 -3.81 -5.20
C GLY A 137 -1.77 -2.41 -5.40
N GLU A 138 -2.62 -1.40 -5.49
CA GLU A 138 -2.22 0.01 -5.60
C GLU A 138 -1.44 0.47 -4.36
N LEU A 139 -1.89 0.10 -3.16
CA LEU A 139 -1.16 0.38 -1.92
C LEU A 139 0.26 -0.22 -1.96
N TRP A 140 0.38 -1.50 -2.31
CA TRP A 140 1.68 -2.18 -2.39
C TRP A 140 2.57 -1.58 -3.48
N GLN A 141 2.01 -1.18 -4.62
CA GLN A 141 2.75 -0.53 -5.70
C GLN A 141 3.29 0.84 -5.28
N ASN A 142 2.49 1.63 -4.55
CA ASN A 142 2.90 2.93 -4.04
C ASN A 142 4.04 2.78 -3.01
N ILE A 143 3.93 1.80 -2.11
CA ILE A 143 4.98 1.46 -1.15
C ILE A 143 6.25 0.98 -1.87
N GLY A 144 6.13 0.11 -2.87
CA GLY A 144 7.26 -0.38 -3.65
C GLY A 144 7.99 0.72 -4.41
N SER A 145 7.26 1.70 -4.96
CA SER A 145 7.85 2.86 -5.64
C SER A 145 8.65 3.74 -4.66
N ALA A 146 8.13 3.93 -3.45
CA ALA A 146 8.83 4.64 -2.38
C ALA A 146 10.11 3.90 -1.96
N GLU A 147 10.06 2.57 -1.82
CA GLU A 147 11.23 1.74 -1.50
C GLU A 147 12.36 1.91 -2.53
N VAL A 148 12.03 1.87 -3.82
CA VAL A 148 13.00 2.07 -4.91
C VAL A 148 13.66 3.46 -4.79
N GLY A 149 12.87 4.50 -4.52
CA GLY A 149 13.39 5.85 -4.29
C GLY A 149 14.38 5.92 -3.12
N LEU A 150 14.03 5.33 -1.98
CA LEU A 150 14.91 5.26 -0.81
C LEU A 150 16.20 4.47 -1.10
N ARG A 151 16.12 3.38 -1.87
CA ARG A 151 17.29 2.58 -2.25
C ARG A 151 18.28 3.40 -3.10
N VAL A 152 17.79 4.21 -4.03
CA VAL A 152 18.65 5.09 -4.84
C VAL A 152 19.40 6.08 -3.95
N ILE A 153 18.70 6.73 -3.01
CA ILE A 153 19.31 7.66 -2.05
C ILE A 153 20.36 6.94 -1.19
N ALA A 154 20.07 5.73 -0.72
CA ALA A 154 21.01 4.92 0.05
C ALA A 154 22.29 4.61 -0.73
N ILE A 155 22.19 4.26 -2.02
CA ILE A 155 23.36 4.04 -2.89
C ILE A 155 24.22 5.29 -2.98
N PHE A 156 23.60 6.47 -3.17
CA PHE A 156 24.34 7.73 -3.19
C PHE A 156 24.99 8.05 -1.84
N ALA A 157 24.29 7.83 -0.73
CA ALA A 157 24.84 8.05 0.60
C ALA A 157 26.08 7.17 0.85
N VAL A 158 26.02 5.89 0.45
CA VAL A 158 27.17 4.98 0.50
C VAL A 158 28.30 5.49 -0.40
N ALA A 159 28.01 5.90 -1.64
CA ALA A 159 29.02 6.44 -2.56
C ALA A 159 29.74 7.68 -1.99
N ILE A 160 29.00 8.58 -1.35
CA ILE A 160 29.55 9.77 -0.69
C ILE A 160 30.44 9.35 0.50
N GLY A 161 29.95 8.45 1.36
CA GLY A 161 30.71 7.96 2.51
C GLY A 161 32.01 7.26 2.10
N LEU A 162 31.94 6.44 1.06
CA LEU A 162 33.08 5.76 0.43
C LEU A 162 34.08 6.74 -0.19
N THR A 163 33.60 7.80 -0.82
CA THR A 163 34.46 8.88 -1.35
C THR A 163 35.15 9.63 -0.20
N GLY A 164 34.41 9.97 0.86
CA GLY A 164 34.97 10.61 2.06
C GLY A 164 36.03 9.74 2.73
N MET A 165 35.80 8.43 2.81
CA MET A 165 36.77 7.45 3.30
C MET A 165 38.03 7.42 2.43
N LEU A 166 37.90 7.40 1.10
CA LEU A 166 39.04 7.47 0.18
C LEU A 166 39.89 8.72 0.42
N VAL A 167 39.25 9.89 0.54
CA VAL A 167 39.91 11.16 0.80
C VAL A 167 40.62 11.13 2.16
N ALA A 168 39.98 10.62 3.20
CA ALA A 168 40.57 10.48 4.53
C ALA A 168 41.81 9.58 4.52
N LEU A 169 41.76 8.45 3.82
CA LEU A 169 42.91 7.55 3.66
C LEU A 169 44.07 8.22 2.91
N TYR A 170 43.77 8.94 1.82
CA TYR A 170 44.79 9.71 1.10
C TYR A 170 45.44 10.78 1.99
N SER A 171 44.63 11.55 2.72
CA SER A 171 45.13 12.57 3.63
C SER A 171 45.98 11.98 4.76
N SER A 172 45.60 10.80 5.29
CA SER A 172 46.38 10.07 6.31
C SER A 172 47.73 9.64 5.76
N LEU A 173 47.78 9.12 4.53
CA LEU A 173 49.03 8.75 3.85
C LEU A 173 49.98 9.94 3.67
N GLU A 174 49.46 11.08 3.24
CA GLU A 174 50.26 12.29 3.01
C GLU A 174 50.81 12.85 4.33
N ALA A 175 49.98 12.91 5.37
CA ALA A 175 50.39 13.37 6.69
C ALA A 175 51.48 12.47 7.31
N ARG A 176 51.41 11.15 7.08
CA ARG A 176 52.34 10.15 7.64
C ARG A 176 53.54 9.84 6.74
N ARG A 177 53.74 10.58 5.65
CA ARG A 177 54.83 10.31 4.69
C ARG A 177 56.23 10.30 5.33
N ARG A 178 56.45 11.14 6.36
CA ARG A 178 57.71 11.17 7.12
C ARG A 178 57.90 9.91 7.96
N GLU A 179 56.85 9.42 8.61
CA GLU A 179 56.87 8.17 9.39
C GLU A 179 57.18 6.96 8.49
N MET A 180 56.60 6.93 7.28
CA MET A 180 56.87 5.87 6.31
C MET A 180 58.32 5.86 5.84
N ALA A 181 58.95 7.02 5.67
CA ALA A 181 60.37 7.11 5.32
C ALA A 181 61.26 6.53 6.43
N ILE A 182 60.93 6.79 7.71
CA ILE A 182 61.65 6.23 8.86
C ILE A 182 61.46 4.71 8.94
N LEU A 183 60.22 4.23 8.79
CA LEU A 183 59.93 2.79 8.79
C LEU A 183 60.72 2.03 7.71
N ARG A 184 60.92 2.65 6.54
CA ARG A 184 61.76 2.07 5.48
C ARG A 184 63.24 2.05 5.82
N ALA A 185 63.75 3.06 6.52
CA ALA A 185 65.14 3.06 6.97
C ALA A 185 65.42 1.91 7.95
N VAL A 186 64.39 1.44 8.67
CA VAL A 186 64.45 0.27 9.57
C VAL A 186 64.15 -1.05 8.83
N GLY A 187 63.86 -1.02 7.53
CA GLY A 187 63.65 -2.22 6.69
C GLY A 187 62.20 -2.63 6.47
N ALA A 188 61.22 -1.79 6.81
CA ALA A 188 59.81 -2.10 6.54
C ALA A 188 59.54 -2.17 5.02
N GLY A 189 59.09 -3.33 4.56
CA GLY A 189 58.77 -3.57 3.16
C GLY A 189 57.44 -2.92 2.73
N PRO A 190 57.26 -2.62 1.43
CA PRO A 190 56.06 -1.95 0.92
C PRO A 190 54.78 -2.80 1.06
N ARG A 191 54.91 -4.12 1.28
CA ARG A 191 53.79 -5.02 1.60
C ARG A 191 53.17 -4.73 2.97
N MET A 192 53.97 -4.34 3.95
CA MET A 192 53.49 -4.00 5.30
C MET A 192 52.60 -2.75 5.27
N ILE A 193 52.97 -1.76 4.46
CA ILE A 193 52.20 -0.52 4.30
C ILE A 193 50.83 -0.82 3.65
N ILE A 194 50.80 -1.70 2.63
CA ILE A 194 49.55 -2.13 2.01
C ILE A 194 48.65 -2.82 3.04
N SER A 195 49.18 -3.80 3.78
CA SER A 195 48.36 -4.55 4.74
C SER A 195 47.80 -3.66 5.84
N LEU A 196 48.57 -2.67 6.31
CA LEU A 196 48.09 -1.70 7.29
C LEU A 196 46.94 -0.86 6.73
N LEU A 197 47.05 -0.36 5.50
CA LEU A 197 46.01 0.50 4.92
C LEU A 197 44.73 -0.28 4.56
N VAL A 198 44.88 -1.51 4.07
CA VAL A 198 43.74 -2.42 3.83
C VAL A 198 43.07 -2.80 5.14
N LEU A 199 43.83 -3.02 6.22
CA LEU A 199 43.27 -3.32 7.52
C LEU A 199 42.59 -2.09 8.15
N GLU A 200 43.16 -0.90 8.01
CA GLU A 200 42.55 0.36 8.47
C GLU A 200 41.22 0.62 7.76
N SER A 201 41.21 0.49 6.44
CA SER A 201 39.97 0.62 5.65
C SER A 201 38.93 -0.46 5.99
N GLY A 202 39.35 -1.72 6.12
CA GLY A 202 38.47 -2.79 6.55
C GLY A 202 37.89 -2.56 7.94
N LEU A 203 38.69 -2.06 8.88
CA LEU A 203 38.26 -1.76 10.24
C LEU A 203 37.25 -0.58 10.27
N LEU A 204 37.50 0.47 9.48
CA LEU A 204 36.56 1.57 9.31
C LEU A 204 35.22 1.10 8.74
N ALA A 205 35.25 0.26 7.70
CA ALA A 205 34.04 -0.32 7.11
C ALA A 205 33.30 -1.23 8.11
N PHE A 206 34.02 -2.04 8.87
CA PHE A 206 33.45 -2.93 9.91
C PHE A 206 32.78 -2.15 11.03
N LEU A 207 33.47 -1.16 11.60
CA LEU A 207 32.90 -0.28 12.62
C LEU A 207 31.69 0.48 12.08
N GLY A 208 31.77 1.00 10.86
CA GLY A 208 30.65 1.66 10.19
C GLY A 208 29.43 0.74 10.05
N CYS A 209 29.63 -0.51 9.66
CA CYS A 209 28.56 -1.51 9.58
C CYS A 209 27.93 -1.78 10.96
N ILE A 210 28.74 -1.99 11.99
CA ILE A 210 28.26 -2.22 13.37
C ILE A 210 27.44 -1.03 13.84
N ILE A 211 27.97 0.18 13.70
CA ILE A 211 27.32 1.42 14.14
C ILE A 211 26.04 1.64 13.34
N GLY A 212 26.04 1.41 12.03
CA GLY A 212 24.85 1.54 11.18
C GLY A 212 23.74 0.56 11.58
N VAL A 213 24.09 -0.72 11.79
CA VAL A 213 23.13 -1.73 12.27
C VAL A 213 22.57 -1.34 13.64
N ALA A 214 23.44 -0.96 14.58
CA ALA A 214 23.01 -0.51 15.90
C ALA A 214 22.08 0.70 15.82
N ALA A 215 22.40 1.69 14.97
CA ALA A 215 21.58 2.88 14.78
C ALA A 215 20.19 2.54 14.22
N VAL A 216 20.09 1.59 13.28
CA VAL A 216 18.80 1.12 12.75
C VAL A 216 17.97 0.44 13.83
N TYR A 217 18.55 -0.49 14.61
CA TYR A 217 17.82 -1.19 15.66
C TYR A 217 17.39 -0.26 16.81
N ILE A 218 18.25 0.67 17.22
CA ILE A 218 17.92 1.68 18.23
C ILE A 218 16.82 2.60 17.70
N GLY A 219 16.93 3.06 16.45
CA GLY A 219 15.92 3.89 15.81
C GLY A 219 14.56 3.19 15.73
N LEU A 220 14.56 1.90 15.37
CA LEU A 220 13.36 1.08 15.31
C LEU A 220 12.69 0.92 16.68
N PHE A 221 13.49 0.62 17.71
CA PHE A 221 13.02 0.50 19.09
C PHE A 221 12.40 1.80 19.62
N VAL A 222 13.05 2.94 19.36
CA VAL A 222 12.55 4.26 19.80
C VAL A 222 11.30 4.68 19.01
N ALA A 223 11.25 4.38 17.71
CA ALA A 223 10.16 4.78 16.83
C ALA A 223 8.91 3.91 16.95
N GLN A 224 9.01 2.68 17.49
CA GLN A 224 7.91 1.72 17.56
C GLN A 224 6.67 2.30 18.26
N GLY A 225 6.84 2.87 19.47
CA GLY A 225 5.72 3.42 20.25
C GLY A 225 4.97 4.56 19.55
N PRO A 226 5.66 5.63 19.10
CA PRO A 226 5.01 6.72 18.37
C PRO A 226 4.32 6.28 17.07
N ILE A 227 4.91 5.35 16.32
CA ILE A 227 4.33 4.88 15.06
C ILE A 227 3.08 4.04 15.32
N GLU A 228 3.10 3.15 16.31
CA GLU A 228 1.95 2.33 16.68
C GLU A 228 0.75 3.18 17.12
N GLN A 229 0.99 4.24 17.90
CA GLN A 229 -0.06 5.15 18.35
C GLN A 229 -0.65 6.03 17.24
N ARG A 230 0.18 6.45 16.28
CA ARG A 230 -0.24 7.40 15.22
C ARG A 230 -0.80 6.72 13.99
N PHE A 231 -0.27 5.56 13.64
CA PHE A 231 -0.56 4.86 12.39
C PHE A 231 -1.14 3.45 12.59
N GLY A 232 -1.22 2.96 13.84
CA GLY A 232 -1.67 1.59 14.12
C GLY A 232 -0.73 0.50 13.57
N LEU A 233 0.49 0.89 13.19
CA LEU A 233 1.48 -0.01 12.59
C LEU A 233 2.43 -0.52 13.65
N HIS A 234 2.39 -1.82 13.91
CA HIS A 234 3.33 -2.48 14.81
C HIS A 234 4.63 -2.84 14.06
N LEU A 235 5.72 -2.14 14.37
CA LEU A 235 7.04 -2.42 13.79
C LEU A 235 7.72 -3.55 14.56
N ALA A 236 7.61 -4.77 14.03
CA ALA A 236 8.26 -5.93 14.62
C ALA A 236 9.78 -5.92 14.38
N LEU A 237 10.55 -6.02 15.46
CA LEU A 237 12.00 -6.21 15.44
C LEU A 237 12.33 -7.60 14.88
N HIS A 238 12.79 -7.65 13.63
CA HIS A 238 13.24 -8.88 13.00
C HIS A 238 14.76 -9.01 13.04
N PRO A 239 15.30 -10.24 13.17
CA PRO A 239 16.72 -10.49 12.97
C PRO A 239 17.09 -10.22 11.50
N LEU A 240 18.37 -9.93 11.26
CA LEU A 240 18.90 -9.73 9.91
C LEU A 240 18.62 -10.97 9.05
N ARG A 241 17.95 -10.78 7.91
CA ARG A 241 17.75 -11.84 6.92
C ARG A 241 18.96 -11.90 5.99
N SER A 242 18.93 -12.88 5.09
CA SER A 242 20.01 -13.12 4.12
C SER A 242 20.29 -11.91 3.22
N THR A 243 19.27 -11.12 2.91
CA THR A 243 19.38 -9.91 2.09
C THR A 243 20.20 -8.82 2.79
N GLU A 244 19.93 -8.56 4.07
CA GLU A 244 20.66 -7.54 4.85
C GLU A 244 22.12 -7.95 5.06
N TRP A 245 22.38 -9.24 5.29
CA TRP A 245 23.75 -9.77 5.31
C TRP A 245 24.48 -9.54 3.97
N THR A 246 23.78 -9.67 2.84
CA THR A 246 24.34 -9.38 1.52
C THR A 246 24.68 -7.90 1.38
N TYR A 247 23.83 -6.98 1.84
CA TYR A 247 24.15 -5.55 1.81
C TYR A 247 25.37 -5.20 2.68
N LEU A 248 25.46 -5.77 3.88
CA LEU A 248 26.62 -5.57 4.76
C LEU A 248 27.90 -6.11 4.12
N ALA A 249 27.85 -7.29 3.49
CA ALA A 249 28.98 -7.85 2.76
C ALA A 249 29.40 -6.99 1.57
N VAL A 250 28.45 -6.43 0.82
CA VAL A 250 28.72 -5.51 -0.30
C VAL A 250 29.40 -4.23 0.19
N VAL A 251 28.89 -3.62 1.27
CA VAL A 251 29.49 -2.39 1.84
C VAL A 251 30.89 -2.66 2.39
N MET A 252 31.07 -3.78 3.10
CA MET A 252 32.38 -4.25 3.57
C MET A 252 33.36 -4.43 2.41
N GLY A 253 32.95 -5.15 1.38
CA GLY A 253 33.74 -5.37 0.17
C GLY A 253 34.10 -4.06 -0.53
N ALA A 254 33.15 -3.13 -0.65
CA ALA A 254 33.38 -1.82 -1.24
C ALA A 254 34.41 -0.99 -0.44
N GLY A 255 34.34 -1.01 0.89
CA GLY A 255 35.32 -0.36 1.76
C GLY A 255 36.74 -0.91 1.59
N LEU A 256 36.88 -2.24 1.50
CA LEU A 256 38.16 -2.90 1.23
C LEU A 256 38.71 -2.56 -0.15
N VAL A 257 37.86 -2.59 -1.19
CA VAL A 257 38.24 -2.22 -2.56
C VAL A 257 38.73 -0.77 -2.61
N ILE A 258 38.03 0.14 -1.93
CA ILE A 258 38.40 1.55 -1.89
C ILE A 258 39.70 1.78 -1.12
N GLY A 259 39.92 1.08 0.00
CA GLY A 259 41.19 1.15 0.72
C GLY A 259 42.37 0.54 -0.05
N PHE A 260 42.10 -0.41 -0.95
CA PHE A 260 43.12 -1.00 -1.80
C PHE A 260 43.68 -0.03 -2.84
N VAL A 261 42.87 0.92 -3.34
CA VAL A 261 43.29 1.92 -4.34
C VAL A 261 44.50 2.76 -3.87
N PRO A 262 44.45 3.48 -2.73
CA PRO A 262 45.60 4.23 -2.22
C PRO A 262 46.74 3.30 -1.79
N ALA A 263 46.44 2.08 -1.31
CA ALA A 263 47.45 1.11 -0.91
C ALA A 263 48.33 0.68 -2.09
N TRP A 264 47.71 0.39 -3.23
CA TRP A 264 48.42 0.05 -4.46
C TRP A 264 49.26 1.21 -4.99
N LYS A 265 48.74 2.44 -4.92
CA LYS A 265 49.50 3.63 -5.29
C LYS A 265 50.74 3.80 -4.40
N ALA A 266 50.59 3.65 -3.09
CA ALA A 266 51.71 3.71 -2.14
C ALA A 266 52.78 2.65 -2.43
N TYR A 267 52.37 1.44 -2.83
CA TYR A 267 53.28 0.37 -3.23
C TYR A 267 54.11 0.70 -4.48
N ARG A 268 53.49 1.28 -5.51
CA ARG A 268 54.21 1.65 -6.75
C ARG A 268 55.22 2.77 -6.49
N THR A 269 54.83 3.83 -5.79
CA THR A 269 55.76 4.91 -5.40
C THR A 269 56.94 4.36 -4.61
N SER A 270 56.66 3.36 -3.77
CA SER A 270 57.67 2.71 -2.97
C SER A 270 58.71 1.94 -3.78
N LEU A 271 58.31 1.21 -4.81
CA LEU A 271 59.26 0.49 -5.66
C LEU A 271 60.14 1.44 -6.47
N VAL A 272 59.58 2.54 -6.96
CA VAL A 272 60.30 3.52 -7.78
C VAL A 272 61.35 4.28 -6.97
N ASP A 273 61.02 4.70 -5.74
CA ASP A 273 61.99 5.36 -4.84
C ASP A 273 63.13 4.42 -4.41
N GLY A 274 62.94 3.10 -4.46
CA GLY A 274 63.98 2.11 -4.14
C GLY A 274 65.02 1.88 -5.25
N LEU A 275 64.76 2.36 -6.47
CA LEU A 275 65.61 2.15 -7.66
C LEU A 275 66.31 3.43 -8.15
N SER A 276 66.07 4.58 -7.54
CA SER A 276 66.81 5.82 -7.85
C SER A 276 67.87 6.09 -6.78
N PRO A 277 69.17 5.92 -7.09
CA PRO A 277 70.24 6.40 -6.21
C PRO A 277 70.15 7.93 -6.18
N ARG A 278 69.93 8.51 -5.01
CA ARG A 278 70.13 9.96 -4.84
C ARG A 278 71.63 10.22 -4.86
N ALA A 279 72.09 10.89 -5.91
CA ALA A 279 73.39 11.55 -5.97
C ALA A 279 73.41 12.79 -5.06
#